data_AF-A0A3A9ZW92-F1
#
_entry.id   AF-A0A3A9ZW92-F1
#
_cell.length_a   1.000
_cell.length_b   1.000
_cell.length_c   1.000
_cell.angle_alpha   90.00
_cell.angle_beta   90.00
_cell.angle_gamma   90.00
#
_symmetry.space_group_name_H-M   'P 1'
#
loop_
_entity.id
_entity.type
_entity.pdbx_description
1 polymer ?
#
loop_
_entity_poly.entity_id
_entity_poly.type
_entity_poly.pdbx_seq_one_letter_code
_entity_poly.pdbx_strand_id
1 'polypeptide(L)'
;MSTYRAGRRAGRPRRRSRWFLAGGLLAGSLVVGVAGAGGALAAGRDLPFLASGGAANLLRGEDAGREDGGNADREPAGDGAGRPDGSNGDGRDGGAREPERRDSGGERTHTPGTGRHPVVSVPCDAAKLVAALVQANAEGGASLRLASNCTYTLTQAFHQVDEYDGGIRDAREAADAAETPGDAEAPPHKPEDDKAGLPVVYQPITIDGDGAVIERDVHAEDFRFFTVRDGGELTLRNVELRNGRSKIEGGSVHVVHGATAVVERVTVTGSTSLSAEGGGGGIFNDGNMVVTDSTFVGNSAAGAAGKGGGLLNGGVLTLRGSQFHHNSANAYGGGLGNYRGAADVDTTTFAQNSAAQGGGLASFSARTKVLDTTVVGNTAQIGGGIANSDAVIVLRGMTIRDNTSTLKGGGISTVKGLLPIDDSVIAGNTTHGVGGGIYAEKSNVLVRGSDVAGNEAVGSASKGGGIYATAGQVSLYTSKVVRNGASVQPGGIFAQHARVRIDDESVIVENEPTNCAGNAAPVATCFR
;
A
#
# COMPACT_ATOMS: atom_id res chain seq x y z
N MET A 1 -71.79 20.41 -32.88
CA MET A 1 -71.07 21.70 -33.01
C MET A 1 -69.63 21.34 -33.36
N SER A 2 -69.21 21.45 -34.62
CA SER A 2 -68.84 22.67 -35.37
C SER A 2 -67.34 22.97 -35.23
N THR A 3 -66.65 22.96 -36.37
CA THR A 3 -65.20 23.09 -36.55
C THR A 3 -64.74 24.55 -36.66
N TYR A 4 -63.52 24.88 -36.20
CA TYR A 4 -62.70 25.97 -36.77
C TYR A 4 -61.20 25.63 -36.56
N ARG A 5 -60.37 25.29 -37.55
CA ARG A 5 -59.80 26.02 -38.73
C ARG A 5 -58.75 27.10 -38.42
N ALA A 6 -57.48 26.68 -38.53
CA ALA A 6 -56.38 27.25 -39.31
C ALA A 6 -55.96 28.75 -39.17
N GLY A 7 -54.63 28.97 -39.06
CA GLY A 7 -54.00 30.29 -39.28
C GLY A 7 -52.46 30.24 -39.31
N ARG A 8 -51.85 30.23 -40.50
CA ARG A 8 -50.38 30.32 -40.68
C ARG A 8 -49.87 31.75 -40.45
N ARG A 9 -48.62 31.91 -39.96
CA ARG A 9 -47.64 32.83 -40.58
C ARG A 9 -46.20 32.48 -40.18
N ALA A 10 -45.30 32.50 -41.17
CA ALA A 10 -43.88 32.27 -40.98
C ALA A 10 -43.15 33.60 -40.74
N GLY A 11 -42.11 33.58 -39.90
CA GLY A 11 -41.17 34.68 -39.70
C GLY A 11 -39.74 34.15 -39.61
N ARG A 12 -38.90 34.53 -40.57
CA ARG A 12 -37.45 34.26 -40.64
C ARG A 12 -36.77 35.59 -41.02
N PRO A 13 -35.48 35.79 -40.72
CA PRO A 13 -34.78 35.59 -39.46
C PRO A 13 -34.12 36.91 -38.97
N ARG A 14 -33.55 36.97 -37.75
CA ARG A 14 -32.61 38.04 -37.38
C ARG A 14 -31.32 37.49 -36.76
N ARG A 15 -30.20 37.77 -37.43
CA ARG A 15 -28.83 37.48 -36.97
C ARG A 15 -28.48 38.31 -35.72
N ARG A 16 -27.89 37.66 -34.73
CA ARG A 16 -26.86 38.21 -33.81
C ARG A 16 -25.85 37.07 -33.56
N SER A 17 -24.75 37.08 -34.31
CA SER A 17 -23.43 37.60 -33.90
C SER A 17 -22.68 36.67 -32.93
N ARG A 18 -21.86 35.78 -33.52
CA ARG A 18 -20.85 34.99 -32.81
C ARG A 18 -19.90 35.91 -32.04
N TRP A 19 -19.69 35.64 -30.76
CA TRP A 19 -18.43 35.93 -30.07
C TRP A 19 -17.98 34.63 -29.41
N PHE A 20 -16.98 33.98 -30.02
CA PHE A 20 -16.24 32.91 -29.38
C PHE A 20 -15.16 33.56 -28.51
N LEU A 21 -15.17 33.28 -27.22
CA LEU A 21 -13.97 33.37 -26.38
C LEU A 21 -13.68 31.95 -25.91
N ALA A 22 -12.75 31.30 -26.59
CA ALA A 22 -12.17 30.05 -26.15
C ALA A 22 -11.36 30.31 -24.88
N GLY A 23 -11.63 29.55 -23.82
CA GLY A 23 -11.02 29.69 -22.51
C GLY A 23 -10.89 28.34 -21.80
N GLY A 24 -10.54 27.29 -22.56
CA GLY A 24 -10.22 25.98 -22.01
C GLY A 24 -8.90 26.05 -21.26
N LEU A 25 -8.96 26.05 -19.93
CA LEU A 25 -7.79 25.95 -19.06
C LEU A 25 -7.47 24.47 -18.84
N LEU A 26 -6.62 23.93 -19.72
CA LEU A 26 -6.02 22.61 -19.57
C LEU A 26 -5.22 22.57 -18.25
N ALA A 27 -5.65 21.72 -17.33
CA ALA A 27 -4.88 21.39 -16.13
C ALA A 27 -3.74 20.41 -16.54
N GLY A 28 -2.68 20.96 -17.13
CA GLY A 28 -1.51 20.18 -17.52
C GLY A 28 -0.76 19.64 -16.29
N SER A 29 -0.91 18.34 -16.03
CA SER A 29 -0.02 17.59 -15.13
C SER A 29 1.39 17.61 -15.69
N LEU A 30 2.25 18.46 -15.13
CA LEU A 30 3.57 18.75 -15.70
C LEU A 30 4.59 17.70 -15.26
N VAL A 31 4.59 16.56 -15.97
CA VAL A 31 5.71 15.61 -15.95
C VAL A 31 6.90 16.27 -16.66
N VAL A 32 7.94 16.63 -15.90
CA VAL A 32 9.15 17.26 -16.46
C VAL A 32 10.03 16.20 -17.12
N GLY A 33 9.79 15.95 -18.41
CA GLY A 33 10.73 15.22 -19.27
C GLY A 33 11.94 16.10 -19.61
N VAL A 34 13.13 15.69 -19.18
CA VAL A 34 14.38 16.41 -19.48
C VAL A 34 14.85 16.06 -20.90
N ALA A 35 14.52 16.92 -21.88
CA ALA A 35 15.10 16.86 -23.21
C ALA A 35 16.42 17.66 -23.25
N GLY A 36 17.53 16.99 -23.55
CA GLY A 36 18.84 17.63 -23.66
C GLY A 36 18.98 18.49 -24.92
N ALA A 37 19.55 19.68 -24.77
CA ALA A 37 20.02 20.51 -25.88
C ALA A 37 21.54 20.66 -25.77
N GLY A 38 22.26 20.22 -26.81
CA GLY A 38 23.72 20.31 -26.86
C GLY A 38 24.22 21.71 -27.21
N GLY A 39 25.33 22.11 -26.60
CA GLY A 39 26.09 23.32 -26.93
C GLY A 39 27.51 23.20 -26.38
N ALA A 40 28.48 22.97 -27.24
CA ALA A 40 29.86 22.69 -26.85
C ALA A 40 30.66 23.97 -26.53
N LEU A 41 31.64 23.88 -25.63
CA LEU A 41 33.07 24.10 -25.95
C LEU A 41 34.01 23.80 -24.76
N ALA A 42 35.20 23.28 -25.11
CA ALA A 42 36.42 22.94 -24.35
C ALA A 42 36.66 23.62 -22.97
N ALA A 43 37.37 23.01 -22.01
CA ALA A 43 38.64 22.29 -22.14
C ALA A 43 38.91 21.33 -20.95
N GLY A 44 39.89 20.43 -21.10
CA GLY A 44 40.03 19.25 -20.22
C GLY A 44 40.88 19.41 -18.96
N ARG A 45 40.82 18.37 -18.12
CA ARG A 45 41.95 17.79 -17.36
C ARG A 45 41.62 16.36 -16.90
N ASP A 46 42.66 15.58 -16.70
CA ASP A 46 42.65 14.11 -16.70
C ASP A 46 42.31 13.45 -15.34
N LEU A 47 41.56 12.33 -15.42
CA LEU A 47 41.69 11.07 -14.64
C LEU A 47 41.56 11.06 -13.09
N PRO A 48 41.29 9.90 -12.44
CA PRO A 48 40.63 8.68 -12.92
C PRO A 48 39.51 8.13 -11.99
N PHE A 49 38.84 7.08 -12.47
CA PHE A 49 38.08 6.10 -11.69
C PHE A 49 38.85 5.53 -10.48
N LEU A 50 38.16 5.28 -9.37
CA LEU A 50 38.49 4.20 -8.43
C LEU A 50 37.21 3.59 -7.83
N ALA A 51 37.15 2.26 -7.82
CA ALA A 51 36.09 1.49 -7.18
C ALA A 51 36.57 0.89 -5.86
N SER A 52 35.75 0.97 -4.84
CA SER A 52 35.71 0.13 -3.63
C SER A 52 34.35 0.41 -2.97
N GLY A 53 33.68 -0.50 -2.28
CA GLY A 53 34.15 -1.66 -1.53
C GLY A 53 33.47 -1.55 -0.17
N GLY A 54 32.59 -2.50 0.17
CA GLY A 54 31.59 -2.29 1.23
C GLY A 54 32.15 -2.24 2.65
N ALA A 55 31.28 -1.80 3.57
CA ALA A 55 31.48 -1.97 5.01
C ALA A 55 30.17 -2.44 5.65
N ALA A 56 30.18 -3.66 6.17
CA ALA A 56 29.15 -4.19 7.06
C ALA A 56 29.63 -4.09 8.52
N ASN A 57 28.68 -4.04 9.45
CA ASN A 57 28.84 -4.17 10.91
C ASN A 57 29.77 -3.17 11.62
N LEU A 58 29.17 -2.42 12.56
CA LEU A 58 29.79 -2.11 13.85
C LEU A 58 28.69 -1.99 14.92
N LEU A 59 28.32 -3.14 15.50
CA LEU A 59 27.70 -3.22 16.83
C LEU A 59 28.71 -3.84 17.78
N ARG A 60 29.12 -3.10 18.81
CA ARG A 60 29.67 -3.62 20.07
C ARG A 60 29.63 -2.51 21.12
N GLY A 61 29.30 -2.88 22.35
CA GLY A 61 29.39 -2.00 23.51
C GLY A 61 30.45 -2.52 24.50
N GLU A 62 30.83 -1.63 25.41
CA GLU A 62 31.53 -1.89 26.68
C GLU A 62 30.79 -1.00 27.71
N ASP A 63 30.26 -1.41 28.87
CA ASP A 63 30.61 -2.31 29.98
C ASP A 63 31.14 -1.58 31.24
N ALA A 64 30.38 -1.75 32.33
CA ALA A 64 30.69 -1.72 33.77
C ALA A 64 31.52 -0.62 34.48
N GLY A 65 30.89 -0.04 35.52
CA GLY A 65 31.47 0.36 36.82
C GLY A 65 30.34 0.74 37.80
N ARG A 66 29.95 -0.07 38.81
CA ARG A 66 30.54 -0.28 40.16
C ARG A 66 30.63 1.01 41.02
N GLU A 67 30.25 1.05 42.30
CA GLU A 67 29.79 0.01 43.26
C GLU A 67 28.94 0.66 44.42
N ASP A 68 28.81 -0.02 45.56
CA ASP A 68 28.07 0.29 46.82
C ASP A 68 26.52 0.10 46.84
N GLY A 69 25.92 -0.61 47.82
CA GLY A 69 26.52 -1.46 48.88
C GLY A 69 25.58 -1.78 50.07
N GLY A 70 25.31 -3.07 50.34
CA GLY A 70 24.69 -3.59 51.57
C GLY A 70 23.15 -3.41 51.73
N ASN A 71 22.42 -4.21 52.49
CA ASN A 71 22.77 -5.39 53.30
C ASN A 71 21.56 -6.38 53.41
N ALA A 72 21.80 -7.60 53.85
CA ALA A 72 20.83 -8.72 53.89
C ALA A 72 20.01 -8.83 55.19
N ASP A 73 18.91 -9.60 55.14
CA ASP A 73 18.43 -10.56 56.16
C ASP A 73 17.24 -11.38 55.56
N ARG A 74 17.36 -12.70 55.38
CA ARG A 74 16.99 -13.83 56.28
C ARG A 74 15.49 -14.19 56.35
N GLU A 75 15.18 -15.45 56.02
CA GLU A 75 13.89 -16.13 56.28
C GLU A 75 13.66 -16.37 57.79
N PRO A 76 12.42 -16.72 58.22
CA PRO A 76 12.06 -18.15 58.35
C PRO A 76 10.57 -18.48 58.05
N ALA A 77 10.20 -19.78 58.17
CA ALA A 77 8.87 -20.35 57.93
C ALA A 77 8.16 -20.90 59.21
N GLY A 78 6.87 -21.25 59.10
CA GLY A 78 5.96 -21.83 60.13
C GLY A 78 4.75 -20.91 60.43
N ASP A 79 3.49 -21.33 60.68
CA ASP A 79 2.80 -22.65 60.84
C ASP A 79 1.25 -22.47 60.63
N GLY A 80 0.35 -23.47 60.57
CA GLY A 80 0.50 -24.94 60.64
C GLY A 80 -0.78 -25.78 60.94
N ALA A 81 -2.00 -25.43 60.48
CA ALA A 81 -3.26 -26.16 60.79
C ALA A 81 -4.20 -26.31 59.56
N GLY A 82 -5.04 -27.34 59.37
CA GLY A 82 -5.26 -28.61 60.08
C GLY A 82 -6.39 -29.43 59.42
N ARG A 83 -6.28 -30.77 59.35
CA ARG A 83 -7.34 -31.71 58.86
C ARG A 83 -8.27 -32.15 60.02
N PRO A 84 -9.49 -32.71 59.80
CA PRO A 84 -9.73 -34.07 59.26
C PRO A 84 -10.63 -34.06 58.00
N ASP A 85 -10.54 -34.96 57.01
CA ASP A 85 -10.51 -36.44 56.98
C ASP A 85 -11.92 -37.09 56.93
N GLY A 86 -12.13 -37.99 55.96
CA GLY A 86 -13.44 -38.54 55.59
C GLY A 86 -13.34 -39.45 54.36
N SER A 87 -13.50 -40.76 54.56
CA SER A 87 -12.94 -41.81 53.71
C SER A 87 -13.97 -42.58 52.85
N ASN A 88 -13.43 -43.52 52.06
CA ASN A 88 -14.11 -44.58 51.28
C ASN A 88 -14.71 -44.14 49.93
N GLY A 89 -14.67 -44.96 48.87
CA GLY A 89 -14.09 -46.30 48.75
C GLY A 89 -14.60 -47.01 47.48
N ASP A 90 -14.03 -48.17 47.20
CA ASP A 90 -14.48 -49.19 46.22
C ASP A 90 -14.49 -48.81 44.73
N GLY A 91 -13.50 -49.33 43.99
CA GLY A 91 -13.61 -49.55 42.55
C GLY A 91 -14.18 -50.94 42.22
N ARG A 92 -14.37 -51.23 40.93
CA ARG A 92 -14.48 -52.61 40.39
C ARG A 92 -14.20 -52.66 38.89
N ASP A 93 -13.38 -53.63 38.51
CA ASP A 93 -13.08 -53.99 37.12
C ASP A 93 -14.20 -54.78 36.44
N GLY A 94 -14.15 -54.84 35.10
CA GLY A 94 -14.84 -55.80 34.25
C GLY A 94 -15.57 -55.14 33.08
N GLY A 95 -15.39 -55.54 31.82
CA GLY A 95 -14.59 -56.64 31.28
C GLY A 95 -15.29 -57.33 30.11
N ALA A 96 -14.99 -56.89 28.89
CA ALA A 96 -15.28 -57.52 27.58
C ALA A 96 -16.75 -57.85 27.20
N ARG A 97 -17.15 -57.41 25.99
CA ARG A 97 -17.41 -58.29 24.82
C ARG A 97 -17.84 -57.50 23.58
N GLU A 98 -17.32 -57.91 22.43
CA GLU A 98 -17.80 -57.54 21.10
C GLU A 98 -19.18 -58.17 20.82
N PRO A 99 -19.87 -57.68 19.77
CA PRO A 99 -20.26 -58.64 18.74
C PRO A 99 -20.07 -58.14 17.30
N GLU A 100 -19.44 -58.96 16.45
CA GLU A 100 -19.56 -58.83 15.00
C GLU A 100 -20.97 -59.23 14.53
N ARG A 101 -21.58 -58.44 13.62
CA ARG A 101 -22.51 -58.94 12.58
C ARG A 101 -22.39 -58.11 11.30
N ARG A 102 -22.51 -58.79 10.16
CA ARG A 102 -22.39 -58.23 8.78
C ARG A 102 -23.74 -57.80 8.17
N ASP A 103 -23.61 -56.95 7.14
CA ASP A 103 -24.52 -56.66 6.01
C ASP A 103 -25.96 -56.20 6.35
N SER A 104 -26.43 -55.03 5.87
CA SER A 104 -26.61 -54.76 4.43
C SER A 104 -27.15 -53.34 4.17
N GLY A 105 -26.95 -52.83 2.94
CA GLY A 105 -27.95 -52.00 2.24
C GLY A 105 -28.10 -50.51 2.59
N GLY A 106 -27.28 -49.68 1.92
CA GLY A 106 -27.48 -48.28 1.49
C GLY A 106 -28.57 -47.34 2.07
N GLU A 107 -28.18 -46.09 2.31
CA GLU A 107 -28.78 -44.91 1.64
C GLU A 107 -27.76 -43.74 1.66
N ARG A 108 -27.57 -43.04 0.53
CA ARG A 108 -26.59 -41.93 0.42
C ARG A 108 -27.28 -40.59 0.74
N THR A 109 -27.25 -40.17 2.00
CA THR A 109 -27.61 -38.80 2.36
C THR A 109 -26.49 -37.84 1.96
N HIS A 110 -26.75 -37.04 0.93
CA HIS A 110 -25.83 -36.01 0.45
C HIS A 110 -25.82 -34.83 1.43
N THR A 111 -24.93 -34.86 2.42
CA THR A 111 -24.51 -33.66 3.14
C THR A 111 -23.64 -32.82 2.19
N PRO A 112 -23.88 -31.51 2.03
CA PRO A 112 -22.95 -30.64 1.31
C PRO A 112 -21.62 -30.61 2.06
N GLY A 113 -20.65 -31.37 1.57
CA GLY A 113 -19.33 -31.45 2.18
C GLY A 113 -18.62 -30.10 2.05
N THR A 114 -18.17 -29.55 3.17
CA THR A 114 -17.07 -28.57 3.17
C THR A 114 -15.83 -29.29 2.64
N GLY A 115 -15.64 -29.28 1.33
CA GLY A 115 -14.65 -30.07 0.63
C GLY A 115 -13.24 -29.71 1.08
N ARG A 116 -12.60 -30.58 1.87
CA ARG A 116 -11.14 -30.54 2.00
C ARG A 116 -10.57 -31.01 0.68
N HIS A 117 -10.15 -30.05 -0.15
CA HIS A 117 -9.42 -30.31 -1.38
C HIS A 117 -8.21 -31.22 -1.11
N PRO A 118 -7.82 -32.09 -2.06
CA PRO A 118 -6.74 -33.05 -1.86
C PRO A 118 -5.42 -32.35 -1.52
N VAL A 119 -4.67 -32.93 -0.58
CA VAL A 119 -3.34 -32.44 -0.21
C VAL A 119 -2.29 -33.16 -1.06
N VAL A 120 -1.58 -32.42 -1.90
CA VAL A 120 -0.58 -32.94 -2.84
C VAL A 120 0.81 -32.47 -2.40
N SER A 121 1.69 -33.42 -2.08
CA SER A 121 3.10 -33.11 -1.81
C SER A 121 3.87 -32.92 -3.11
N VAL A 122 4.52 -31.78 -3.27
CA VAL A 122 5.29 -31.40 -4.46
C VAL A 122 6.78 -31.62 -4.19
N PRO A 123 7.47 -32.53 -4.90
CA PRO A 123 8.93 -32.68 -4.82
C PRO A 123 9.68 -31.36 -5.12
N CYS A 124 10.95 -31.28 -4.75
CA CYS A 124 11.79 -30.10 -5.01
C CYS A 124 12.21 -30.01 -6.49
N ASP A 125 11.26 -29.64 -7.35
CA ASP A 125 11.37 -29.59 -8.80
C ASP A 125 10.28 -28.66 -9.38
N ALA A 126 10.69 -27.67 -10.18
CA ALA A 126 9.79 -26.66 -10.76
C ALA A 126 8.77 -27.23 -11.76
N ALA A 127 9.14 -28.25 -12.54
CA ALA A 127 8.21 -28.93 -13.44
C ALA A 127 7.18 -29.77 -12.67
N LYS A 128 7.54 -30.30 -11.49
CA LYS A 128 6.57 -30.95 -10.58
C LYS A 128 5.59 -29.95 -9.96
N LEU A 129 6.02 -28.73 -9.64
CA LEU A 129 5.12 -27.65 -9.20
C LEU A 129 4.12 -27.28 -10.31
N VAL A 130 4.59 -27.06 -11.53
CA VAL A 130 3.73 -26.80 -12.70
C VAL A 130 2.73 -27.94 -12.91
N ALA A 131 3.18 -29.21 -12.90
CA ALA A 131 2.31 -30.36 -13.09
C ALA A 131 1.24 -30.49 -11.99
N ALA A 132 1.59 -30.20 -10.73
CA ALA A 132 0.65 -30.22 -9.60
C ALA A 132 -0.42 -29.12 -9.73
N LEU A 133 -0.07 -27.93 -10.22
CA LEU A 133 -1.01 -26.84 -10.48
C LEU A 133 -1.95 -27.14 -11.66
N VAL A 134 -1.43 -27.76 -12.74
CA VAL A 134 -2.28 -28.23 -13.85
C VAL A 134 -3.29 -29.26 -13.36
N GLN A 135 -2.86 -30.23 -12.54
CA GLN A 135 -3.77 -31.23 -11.96
C GLN A 135 -4.81 -30.58 -11.03
N ALA A 136 -4.39 -29.64 -10.17
CA ALA A 136 -5.28 -28.92 -9.26
C ALA A 136 -6.40 -28.19 -10.01
N ASN A 137 -6.09 -27.49 -11.10
CA ASN A 137 -7.09 -26.84 -11.95
C ASN A 137 -8.05 -27.85 -12.61
N ALA A 138 -7.54 -29.01 -13.05
CA ALA A 138 -8.36 -30.05 -13.67
C ALA A 138 -9.28 -30.80 -12.68
N GLU A 139 -8.90 -30.87 -11.40
CA GLU A 139 -9.64 -31.58 -10.33
C GLU A 139 -10.59 -30.67 -9.51
N GLY A 140 -10.66 -29.37 -9.83
CA GLY A 140 -11.52 -28.42 -9.11
C GLY A 140 -10.90 -27.85 -7.83
N GLY A 141 -9.58 -27.80 -7.73
CA GLY A 141 -8.81 -27.19 -6.64
C GLY A 141 -8.04 -28.19 -5.76
N ALA A 142 -6.89 -27.77 -5.23
CA ALA A 142 -5.99 -28.58 -4.42
C ALA A 142 -5.24 -27.77 -3.35
N SER A 143 -4.71 -28.47 -2.35
CA SER A 143 -3.73 -27.93 -1.39
C SER A 143 -2.35 -28.51 -1.69
N LEU A 144 -1.47 -27.71 -2.27
CA LEU A 144 -0.10 -28.09 -2.59
C LEU A 144 0.80 -27.82 -1.38
N ARG A 145 1.53 -28.84 -0.91
CA ARG A 145 2.63 -28.69 0.06
C ARG A 145 3.95 -28.77 -0.69
N LEU A 146 4.74 -27.70 -0.64
CA LEU A 146 6.06 -27.67 -1.25
C LEU A 146 7.08 -28.41 -0.37
N ALA A 147 8.23 -28.74 -0.96
CA ALA A 147 9.34 -29.33 -0.24
C ALA A 147 10.02 -28.26 0.64
N SER A 148 10.18 -28.54 1.92
CA SER A 148 10.68 -27.61 2.94
C SER A 148 11.98 -26.94 2.53
N ASN A 149 12.05 -25.61 2.58
CA ASN A 149 13.22 -24.80 2.20
C ASN A 149 13.79 -25.06 0.78
N CYS A 150 13.01 -25.64 -0.14
CA CYS A 150 13.39 -25.84 -1.53
C CYS A 150 13.38 -24.53 -2.33
N THR A 151 14.20 -24.41 -3.38
CA THR A 151 14.06 -23.35 -4.39
C THR A 151 13.51 -23.93 -5.70
N TYR A 152 12.37 -23.42 -6.14
CA TYR A 152 11.67 -23.75 -7.38
C TYR A 152 12.00 -22.69 -8.44
N THR A 153 13.13 -22.85 -9.12
CA THR A 153 13.60 -21.93 -10.18
C THR A 153 12.82 -22.15 -11.49
N LEU A 154 12.09 -21.13 -11.93
CA LEU A 154 11.36 -21.10 -13.20
C LEU A 154 12.22 -20.42 -14.27
N THR A 155 12.43 -21.09 -15.41
CA THR A 155 13.34 -20.66 -16.48
C THR A 155 12.65 -20.15 -17.74
N GLN A 156 11.33 -20.32 -17.86
CA GLN A 156 10.50 -19.92 -19.00
C GLN A 156 9.05 -19.70 -18.56
N ALA A 157 8.26 -18.97 -19.33
CA ALA A 157 6.83 -18.84 -19.09
C ALA A 157 6.10 -20.17 -19.33
N PHE A 158 5.00 -20.40 -18.60
CA PHE A 158 4.11 -21.53 -18.85
C PHE A 158 3.19 -21.20 -20.02
N HIS A 159 3.34 -21.95 -21.11
CA HIS A 159 2.58 -21.71 -22.34
C HIS A 159 1.13 -22.21 -22.22
N GLN A 160 0.22 -21.30 -21.89
CA GLN A 160 -1.23 -21.48 -21.95
C GLN A 160 -1.85 -20.39 -22.82
N VAL A 161 -2.88 -20.73 -23.60
CA VAL A 161 -3.70 -19.72 -24.29
C VAL A 161 -4.72 -19.21 -23.28
N ASP A 162 -4.68 -17.91 -22.98
CA ASP A 162 -5.63 -17.24 -22.09
C ASP A 162 -6.50 -16.31 -22.95
N GLU A 163 -7.79 -16.64 -23.12
CA GLU A 163 -8.74 -15.89 -23.96
C GLU A 163 -9.35 -14.69 -23.20
N TYR A 164 -8.57 -14.04 -22.34
CA TYR A 164 -8.99 -12.89 -21.53
C TYR A 164 -9.00 -11.58 -22.34
N ASP A 165 -10.07 -10.80 -22.19
CA ASP A 165 -10.40 -9.63 -23.03
C ASP A 165 -10.05 -8.26 -22.41
N GLY A 166 -9.30 -8.24 -21.30
CA GLY A 166 -8.98 -7.03 -20.51
C GLY A 166 -9.88 -6.87 -19.28
N GLY A 167 -11.12 -7.37 -19.36
CA GLY A 167 -12.07 -7.37 -18.27
C GLY A 167 -12.70 -6.01 -17.94
N ILE A 168 -13.63 -6.04 -16.99
CA ILE A 168 -14.65 -5.00 -16.78
C ILE A 168 -14.07 -3.62 -16.38
N ARG A 169 -12.83 -3.57 -15.87
CA ARG A 169 -12.21 -2.31 -15.44
C ARG A 169 -11.66 -1.48 -16.58
N ASP A 170 -11.06 -2.05 -17.62
CA ASP A 170 -10.61 -1.26 -18.77
C ASP A 170 -11.78 -0.52 -19.44
N ALA A 171 -12.94 -1.18 -19.56
CA ALA A 171 -14.18 -0.56 -20.04
C ALA A 171 -14.72 0.55 -19.12
N ARG A 172 -14.45 0.50 -17.80
CA ARG A 172 -14.85 1.54 -16.84
C ARG A 172 -13.82 2.67 -16.75
N GLU A 173 -12.53 2.36 -16.84
CA GLU A 173 -11.45 3.34 -16.85
C GLU A 173 -11.50 4.20 -18.11
N ALA A 174 -11.80 3.60 -19.26
CA ALA A 174 -12.04 4.34 -20.50
C ALA A 174 -13.37 5.12 -20.48
N ALA A 175 -14.40 4.67 -19.75
CA ALA A 175 -15.66 5.39 -19.59
C ALA A 175 -15.56 6.61 -18.65
N ASP A 176 -14.74 6.52 -17.60
CA ASP A 176 -14.45 7.65 -16.70
C ASP A 176 -13.44 8.65 -17.30
N ALA A 177 -12.68 8.24 -18.33
CA ALA A 177 -11.74 9.09 -19.06
C ALA A 177 -12.34 9.76 -20.31
N ALA A 178 -13.44 9.24 -20.85
CA ALA A 178 -14.14 9.83 -22.00
C ALA A 178 -14.99 11.05 -21.59
N GLU A 179 -14.97 12.12 -22.39
CA GLU A 179 -15.89 13.26 -22.22
C GLU A 179 -17.37 12.86 -22.44
N THR A 180 -17.60 11.69 -23.05
CA THR A 180 -18.90 11.06 -23.31
C THR A 180 -18.92 9.61 -22.80
N PRO A 181 -19.78 9.26 -21.83
CA PRO A 181 -19.93 7.87 -21.37
C PRO A 181 -20.44 6.97 -22.51
N GLY A 182 -19.56 6.12 -23.05
CA GLY A 182 -19.87 5.19 -24.14
C GLY A 182 -18.74 5.01 -25.17
N ASP A 183 -17.85 5.99 -25.32
CA ASP A 183 -16.72 5.95 -26.27
C ASP A 183 -15.46 5.30 -25.66
N ALA A 184 -15.68 4.34 -24.76
CA ALA A 184 -14.73 3.78 -23.83
C ALA A 184 -13.98 2.57 -24.43
N GLU A 185 -13.01 2.82 -25.31
CA GLU A 185 -12.13 1.76 -25.81
C GLU A 185 -11.10 1.37 -24.75
N ALA A 186 -11.11 0.09 -24.34
CA ALA A 186 -10.10 -0.49 -23.45
C ALA A 186 -8.69 -0.25 -24.01
N PRO A 187 -7.67 0.01 -23.17
CA PRO A 187 -6.29 0.05 -23.64
C PRO A 187 -5.96 -1.24 -24.42
N PRO A 188 -5.22 -1.17 -25.53
CA PRO A 188 -4.97 -2.34 -26.36
C PRO A 188 -4.15 -3.39 -25.60
N HIS A 189 -4.85 -4.39 -25.07
CA HIS A 189 -4.23 -5.54 -24.41
C HIS A 189 -3.36 -6.31 -25.41
N LYS A 190 -2.16 -6.68 -24.95
CA LYS A 190 -1.17 -7.45 -25.71
C LYS A 190 -0.96 -8.80 -25.03
N PRO A 191 -1.67 -9.86 -25.47
CA PRO A 191 -1.54 -11.19 -24.87
C PRO A 191 -0.11 -11.73 -24.90
N GLU A 192 0.74 -11.27 -25.82
CA GLU A 192 2.17 -11.63 -25.87
C GLU A 192 3.00 -11.11 -24.69
N ASP A 193 2.50 -10.12 -23.96
CA ASP A 193 3.15 -9.50 -22.80
C ASP A 193 2.53 -9.94 -21.44
N ASP A 194 1.36 -10.60 -21.43
CA ASP A 194 0.69 -11.15 -20.23
C ASP A 194 1.18 -12.56 -19.86
N LYS A 195 2.48 -12.70 -19.57
CA LYS A 195 3.11 -14.00 -19.29
C LYS A 195 3.15 -14.37 -17.81
N ALA A 196 2.78 -15.61 -17.51
CA ALA A 196 2.94 -16.24 -16.20
C ALA A 196 3.85 -17.49 -16.28
N GLY A 197 4.69 -17.70 -15.26
CA GLY A 197 5.58 -18.87 -15.14
C GLY A 197 4.89 -20.13 -14.60
N LEU A 198 3.69 -19.98 -14.04
CA LEU A 198 2.85 -21.08 -13.53
C LEU A 198 1.47 -21.04 -14.21
N PRO A 199 0.70 -22.15 -14.18
CA PRO A 199 -0.67 -22.17 -14.67
C PRO A 199 -1.56 -21.10 -14.03
N VAL A 200 -2.44 -20.50 -14.83
CA VAL A 200 -3.45 -19.55 -14.34
C VAL A 200 -4.37 -20.23 -13.33
N VAL A 201 -4.70 -19.53 -12.25
CA VAL A 201 -5.56 -20.04 -11.16
C VAL A 201 -7.02 -19.73 -11.49
N TYR A 202 -7.79 -20.78 -11.77
CA TYR A 202 -9.26 -20.74 -11.99
C TYR A 202 -10.05 -21.48 -10.90
N GLN A 203 -9.35 -22.16 -9.99
CA GLN A 203 -9.92 -23.02 -8.94
C GLN A 203 -9.33 -22.65 -7.58
N PRO A 204 -9.91 -23.12 -6.45
CA PRO A 204 -9.31 -22.95 -5.14
C PRO A 204 -7.97 -23.68 -5.03
N ILE A 205 -6.87 -22.92 -5.03
CA ILE A 205 -5.51 -23.43 -4.90
C ILE A 205 -4.87 -22.86 -3.64
N THR A 206 -4.48 -23.73 -2.72
CA THR A 206 -3.62 -23.39 -1.59
C THR A 206 -2.20 -23.88 -1.87
N ILE A 207 -1.20 -23.05 -1.63
CA ILE A 207 0.22 -23.40 -1.63
C ILE A 207 0.78 -23.13 -0.22
N ASP A 208 1.19 -24.20 0.45
CA ASP A 208 1.94 -24.15 1.71
C ASP A 208 3.42 -24.40 1.41
N GLY A 209 4.23 -23.36 1.49
CA GLY A 209 5.62 -23.34 1.05
C GLY A 209 6.60 -24.02 2.01
N ASP A 210 6.30 -24.07 3.30
CA ASP A 210 7.21 -24.57 4.35
C ASP A 210 8.64 -24.00 4.22
N GLY A 211 8.73 -22.68 3.99
CA GLY A 211 9.99 -21.95 3.80
C GLY A 211 10.57 -22.03 2.38
N ALA A 212 9.88 -22.63 1.42
CA ALA A 212 10.32 -22.70 0.03
C ALA A 212 10.34 -21.32 -0.66
N VAL A 213 11.17 -21.22 -1.69
CA VAL A 213 11.28 -20.08 -2.60
C VAL A 213 10.75 -20.49 -3.97
N ILE A 214 9.87 -19.70 -4.56
CA ILE A 214 9.56 -19.73 -6.00
C ILE A 214 10.29 -18.54 -6.60
N GLU A 215 11.19 -18.80 -7.55
CA GLU A 215 11.99 -17.74 -8.17
C GLU A 215 11.94 -17.78 -9.69
N ARG A 216 12.15 -16.60 -10.29
CA ARG A 216 12.41 -16.45 -11.72
C ARG A 216 13.91 -16.45 -11.93
N ASP A 217 14.40 -17.30 -12.84
CA ASP A 217 15.80 -17.24 -13.27
C ASP A 217 16.10 -15.86 -13.87
N VAL A 218 17.28 -15.30 -13.56
CA VAL A 218 17.63 -13.93 -13.96
C VAL A 218 17.75 -13.76 -15.47
N HIS A 219 18.07 -14.82 -16.21
CA HIS A 219 18.19 -14.86 -17.66
C HIS A 219 16.93 -15.36 -18.38
N ALA A 220 15.91 -15.81 -17.64
CA ALA A 220 14.61 -16.12 -18.22
C ALA A 220 13.95 -14.88 -18.84
N GLU A 221 12.92 -15.10 -19.65
CA GLU A 221 12.05 -14.04 -20.14
C GLU A 221 11.26 -13.35 -19.02
N ASP A 222 10.65 -12.20 -19.31
CA ASP A 222 9.75 -11.51 -18.39
C ASP A 222 8.45 -12.32 -18.21
N PHE A 223 8.22 -12.86 -17.01
CA PHE A 223 6.92 -13.37 -16.55
C PHE A 223 6.70 -13.15 -15.05
N ARG A 224 5.43 -13.05 -14.63
CA ARG A 224 5.03 -13.14 -13.22
C ARG A 224 4.85 -14.59 -12.77
N PHE A 225 4.72 -14.87 -11.48
CA PHE A 225 4.45 -16.23 -11.00
C PHE A 225 2.99 -16.63 -11.19
N PHE A 226 2.08 -15.82 -10.66
CA PHE A 226 0.66 -16.17 -10.57
C PHE A 226 -0.24 -15.13 -11.24
N THR A 227 -1.18 -15.62 -12.04
CA THR A 227 -2.37 -14.88 -12.46
C THR A 227 -3.58 -15.61 -11.88
N VAL A 228 -4.41 -14.90 -11.12
CA VAL A 228 -5.67 -15.43 -10.57
C VAL A 228 -6.81 -14.79 -11.34
N ARG A 229 -7.57 -15.59 -12.10
CA ARG A 229 -8.70 -15.13 -12.94
C ARG A 229 -10.02 -15.20 -12.16
N ASP A 230 -11.10 -14.66 -12.76
CA ASP A 230 -12.44 -14.63 -12.16
C ASP A 230 -12.87 -16.01 -11.62
N GLY A 231 -13.49 -16.02 -10.44
CA GLY A 231 -13.82 -17.24 -9.68
C GLY A 231 -12.64 -18.02 -9.09
N GLY A 232 -11.38 -17.67 -9.42
CA GLY A 232 -10.19 -18.28 -8.86
C GLY A 232 -9.89 -17.80 -7.44
N GLU A 233 -9.43 -18.72 -6.59
CA GLU A 233 -9.00 -18.42 -5.22
C GLU A 233 -7.57 -18.91 -4.99
N LEU A 234 -6.64 -18.01 -4.67
CA LEU A 234 -5.24 -18.34 -4.40
C LEU A 234 -4.90 -18.09 -2.92
N THR A 235 -4.52 -19.13 -2.17
CA THR A 235 -3.93 -18.98 -0.84
C THR A 235 -2.44 -19.31 -0.89
N LEU A 236 -1.58 -18.33 -0.57
CA LEU A 236 -0.14 -18.50 -0.42
C LEU A 236 0.24 -18.44 1.05
N ARG A 237 1.01 -19.45 1.52
CA ARG A 237 1.52 -19.56 2.89
C ARG A 237 3.00 -19.87 2.92
N ASN A 238 3.75 -19.26 3.84
CA ASN A 238 5.12 -19.64 4.19
C ASN A 238 6.07 -19.80 2.97
N VAL A 239 5.98 -18.90 1.99
CA VAL A 239 6.70 -18.98 0.70
C VAL A 239 7.35 -17.64 0.35
N GLU A 240 8.55 -17.67 -0.26
CA GLU A 240 9.17 -16.50 -0.88
C GLU A 240 8.89 -16.47 -2.39
N LEU A 241 8.50 -15.32 -2.94
CA LEU A 241 8.37 -15.05 -4.37
C LEU A 241 9.49 -14.08 -4.79
N ARG A 242 10.49 -14.58 -5.53
CA ARG A 242 11.75 -13.87 -5.78
C ARG A 242 12.00 -13.56 -7.26
N ASN A 243 12.31 -12.30 -7.57
CA ASN A 243 12.69 -11.81 -8.92
C ASN A 243 11.59 -11.93 -10.00
N GLY A 244 10.32 -12.05 -9.63
CA GLY A 244 9.19 -12.04 -10.56
C GLY A 244 9.20 -10.76 -11.40
N ARG A 245 8.94 -10.85 -12.71
CA ARG A 245 9.11 -9.71 -13.61
C ARG A 245 8.09 -9.70 -14.73
N SER A 246 7.12 -8.79 -14.69
CA SER A 246 6.09 -8.65 -15.73
C SER A 246 6.31 -7.42 -16.59
N LYS A 247 5.97 -7.54 -17.87
CA LYS A 247 5.87 -6.38 -18.79
C LYS A 247 4.62 -5.55 -18.54
N ILE A 248 3.58 -6.16 -17.99
CA ILE A 248 2.34 -5.49 -17.58
C ILE A 248 2.23 -5.53 -16.05
N GLU A 249 1.02 -5.42 -15.49
CA GLU A 249 0.77 -5.36 -14.06
C GLU A 249 1.20 -6.64 -13.32
N GLY A 250 1.51 -6.48 -12.03
CA GLY A 250 1.83 -7.57 -11.10
C GLY A 250 3.15 -8.26 -11.44
N GLY A 251 4.26 -7.84 -10.82
CA GLY A 251 5.58 -8.43 -11.09
C GLY A 251 5.70 -9.90 -10.63
N SER A 252 5.10 -10.23 -9.49
CA SER A 252 5.00 -11.62 -8.97
C SER A 252 3.58 -12.17 -9.02
N VAL A 253 2.56 -11.39 -8.66
CA VAL A 253 1.15 -11.83 -8.63
C VAL A 253 0.24 -10.77 -9.24
N HIS A 254 -0.71 -11.22 -10.07
CA HIS A 254 -1.87 -10.44 -10.51
C HIS A 254 -3.16 -11.16 -10.10
N VAL A 255 -4.01 -10.48 -9.32
CA VAL A 255 -5.35 -10.94 -8.95
C VAL A 255 -6.36 -10.06 -9.66
N VAL A 256 -7.08 -10.60 -10.65
CA VAL A 256 -8.01 -9.80 -11.47
C VAL A 256 -9.33 -9.54 -10.76
N HIS A 257 -10.17 -8.67 -11.33
CA HIS A 257 -11.53 -8.46 -10.83
C HIS A 257 -12.33 -9.78 -10.70
N GLY A 258 -13.01 -9.97 -9.57
CA GLY A 258 -13.77 -11.19 -9.27
C GLY A 258 -12.95 -12.34 -8.66
N ALA A 259 -11.62 -12.32 -8.79
CA ALA A 259 -10.72 -13.26 -8.13
C ALA A 259 -10.49 -12.91 -6.65
N THR A 260 -10.06 -13.90 -5.86
CA THR A 260 -9.66 -13.72 -4.45
C THR A 260 -8.25 -14.25 -4.19
N ALA A 261 -7.48 -13.56 -3.34
CA ALA A 261 -6.22 -14.07 -2.83
C ALA A 261 -6.01 -13.86 -1.32
N VAL A 262 -5.37 -14.83 -0.68
CA VAL A 262 -4.90 -14.77 0.70
C VAL A 262 -3.38 -14.96 0.69
N VAL A 263 -2.65 -14.01 1.26
CA VAL A 263 -1.19 -13.95 1.29
C VAL A 263 -0.77 -13.89 2.75
N GLU A 264 -0.30 -15.01 3.30
CA GLU A 264 -0.07 -15.18 4.74
C GLU A 264 1.37 -15.63 5.00
N ARG A 265 2.17 -14.84 5.71
CA ARG A 265 3.61 -15.15 5.95
C ARG A 265 4.38 -15.40 4.65
N VAL A 266 4.15 -14.53 3.66
CA VAL A 266 4.81 -14.56 2.35
C VAL A 266 5.85 -13.45 2.28
N THR A 267 6.98 -13.73 1.62
CA THR A 267 7.98 -12.72 1.29
C THR A 267 7.97 -12.48 -0.21
N VAL A 268 7.87 -11.22 -0.65
CA VAL A 268 7.97 -10.85 -2.07
C VAL A 268 9.20 -9.96 -2.26
N THR A 269 10.20 -10.47 -2.99
CA THR A 269 11.55 -9.91 -3.07
C THR A 269 11.95 -9.59 -4.51
N GLY A 270 12.47 -8.37 -4.72
CA GLY A 270 13.11 -7.97 -5.98
C GLY A 270 12.21 -8.02 -7.22
N SER A 271 10.89 -8.06 -7.05
CA SER A 271 9.95 -8.20 -8.16
C SER A 271 9.76 -6.88 -8.90
N THR A 272 9.52 -6.93 -10.21
CA THR A 272 9.36 -5.74 -11.04
C THR A 272 8.14 -5.81 -11.95
N SER A 273 7.33 -4.75 -11.99
CA SER A 273 6.37 -4.50 -13.08
C SER A 273 6.92 -3.39 -13.98
N LEU A 274 6.91 -3.62 -15.29
CA LEU A 274 7.30 -2.66 -16.31
C LEU A 274 6.09 -1.94 -16.94
N SER A 275 4.87 -2.21 -16.46
CA SER A 275 3.65 -1.62 -17.04
C SER A 275 3.77 -0.10 -17.08
N ALA A 276 3.61 0.48 -18.27
CA ALA A 276 3.75 1.90 -18.48
C ALA A 276 2.75 2.71 -17.65
N GLU A 277 1.51 2.23 -17.52
CA GLU A 277 0.40 2.91 -16.85
C GLU A 277 -0.15 2.14 -15.63
N GLY A 278 0.26 0.89 -15.41
CA GLY A 278 -0.18 0.07 -14.27
C GLY A 278 0.83 0.04 -13.13
N GLY A 279 1.14 -1.16 -12.64
CA GLY A 279 2.17 -1.38 -11.62
C GLY A 279 1.94 -2.60 -10.76
N GLY A 280 2.17 -2.48 -9.45
CA GLY A 280 2.22 -3.61 -8.53
C GLY A 280 3.53 -4.36 -8.68
N GLY A 281 4.65 -3.71 -8.35
CA GLY A 281 5.99 -4.24 -8.60
C GLY A 281 6.20 -5.63 -7.98
N GLY A 282 5.67 -5.84 -6.76
CA GLY A 282 5.42 -7.17 -6.22
C GLY A 282 4.07 -7.73 -6.66
N ILE A 283 2.99 -7.08 -6.24
CA ILE A 283 1.62 -7.59 -6.44
C ILE A 283 0.69 -6.51 -7.00
N PHE A 284 -0.14 -6.86 -7.97
CA PHE A 284 -1.33 -6.10 -8.35
C PHE A 284 -2.61 -6.83 -7.91
N ASN A 285 -3.45 -6.15 -7.13
CA ASN A 285 -4.76 -6.62 -6.71
C ASN A 285 -5.87 -5.75 -7.31
N ASP A 286 -6.65 -6.33 -8.21
CA ASP A 286 -7.87 -5.75 -8.77
C ASP A 286 -9.16 -6.48 -8.30
N GLY A 287 -8.99 -7.66 -7.71
CA GLY A 287 -10.02 -8.45 -7.04
C GLY A 287 -10.11 -8.17 -5.53
N ASN A 288 -10.21 -9.24 -4.74
CA ASN A 288 -10.25 -9.19 -3.27
C ASN A 288 -8.99 -9.82 -2.67
N MET A 289 -8.29 -9.12 -1.79
CA MET A 289 -7.04 -9.61 -1.21
C MET A 289 -6.97 -9.41 0.30
N VAL A 290 -6.52 -10.46 0.99
CA VAL A 290 -6.10 -10.41 2.39
C VAL A 290 -4.59 -10.68 2.45
N VAL A 291 -3.84 -9.76 3.03
CA VAL A 291 -2.39 -9.87 3.25
C VAL A 291 -2.13 -9.80 4.75
N THR A 292 -1.46 -10.82 5.30
CA THR A 292 -1.20 -10.94 6.75
C THR A 292 0.25 -11.38 6.98
N ASP A 293 0.92 -10.77 7.96
CA ASP A 293 2.26 -11.12 8.44
C ASP A 293 3.31 -11.29 7.33
N SER A 294 3.19 -10.52 6.25
CA SER A 294 3.94 -10.68 5.00
C SER A 294 4.93 -9.54 4.76
N THR A 295 5.98 -9.80 3.98
CA THR A 295 7.11 -8.88 3.79
C THR A 295 7.33 -8.57 2.31
N PHE A 296 7.39 -7.30 1.94
CA PHE A 296 7.60 -6.80 0.58
C PHE A 296 8.91 -6.00 0.54
N VAL A 297 9.92 -6.52 -0.18
CA VAL A 297 11.28 -5.98 -0.16
C VAL A 297 11.80 -5.69 -1.56
N GLY A 298 12.26 -4.46 -1.80
CA GLY A 298 13.00 -4.12 -3.01
C GLY A 298 12.21 -4.27 -4.32
N ASN A 299 10.88 -4.25 -4.25
CA ASN A 299 10.01 -4.40 -5.41
C ASN A 299 9.81 -3.06 -6.13
N SER A 300 9.66 -3.10 -7.46
CA SER A 300 9.71 -1.90 -8.30
C SER A 300 8.57 -1.84 -9.32
N ALA A 301 7.78 -0.76 -9.27
CA ALA A 301 6.88 -0.37 -10.36
C ALA A 301 7.63 0.59 -11.28
N ALA A 302 8.38 0.00 -12.22
CA ALA A 302 9.43 0.66 -13.00
C ALA A 302 8.96 1.27 -14.34
N GLY A 303 7.69 1.06 -14.74
CA GLY A 303 7.11 1.74 -15.89
C GLY A 303 6.92 3.25 -15.66
N ALA A 304 6.71 4.02 -16.72
CA ALA A 304 6.79 5.48 -16.68
C ALA A 304 5.82 6.15 -15.68
N ALA A 305 4.59 5.67 -15.61
CA ALA A 305 3.59 6.06 -14.62
C ALA A 305 3.33 4.96 -13.57
N GLY A 306 4.34 4.11 -13.31
CA GLY A 306 4.23 2.91 -12.46
C GLY A 306 3.81 3.19 -11.01
N LYS A 307 2.88 2.38 -10.50
CA LYS A 307 2.12 2.59 -9.24
C LYS A 307 2.31 1.41 -8.30
N GLY A 308 2.39 1.62 -6.98
CA GLY A 308 2.46 0.52 -6.00
C GLY A 308 3.71 -0.34 -6.15
N GLY A 309 4.86 0.14 -5.67
CA GLY A 309 6.14 -0.56 -5.83
C GLY A 309 6.15 -1.93 -5.17
N GLY A 310 5.70 -2.02 -3.91
CA GLY A 310 5.41 -3.29 -3.23
C GLY A 310 4.09 -3.89 -3.71
N LEU A 311 3.00 -3.15 -3.48
CA LEU A 311 1.65 -3.58 -3.83
C LEU A 311 0.85 -2.42 -4.45
N LEU A 312 0.15 -2.70 -5.55
CA LEU A 312 -0.87 -1.84 -6.14
C LEU A 312 -2.25 -2.46 -5.85
N ASN A 313 -3.12 -1.68 -5.21
CA ASN A 313 -4.51 -2.05 -4.98
C ASN A 313 -5.43 -1.21 -5.88
N GLY A 314 -5.99 -1.86 -6.89
CA GLY A 314 -7.20 -1.41 -7.58
C GLY A 314 -8.47 -1.87 -6.87
N GLY A 315 -8.48 -3.08 -6.32
CA GLY A 315 -9.64 -3.77 -5.77
C GLY A 315 -9.93 -3.48 -4.29
N VAL A 316 -10.25 -4.54 -3.54
CA VAL A 316 -10.44 -4.53 -2.09
C VAL A 316 -9.24 -5.19 -1.41
N LEU A 317 -8.63 -4.50 -0.45
CA LEU A 317 -7.49 -4.97 0.32
C LEU A 317 -7.77 -4.93 1.83
N THR A 318 -7.45 -6.02 2.52
CA THR A 318 -7.18 -6.02 3.97
C THR A 318 -5.70 -6.35 4.17
N LEU A 319 -4.96 -5.50 4.87
CA LEU A 319 -3.52 -5.63 5.09
C LEU A 319 -3.20 -5.54 6.59
N ARG A 320 -2.59 -6.60 7.16
CA ARG A 320 -2.29 -6.69 8.60
C ARG A 320 -0.88 -7.20 8.88
N GLY A 321 -0.27 -6.74 9.98
CA GLY A 321 0.96 -7.32 10.54
C GLY A 321 2.19 -7.28 9.61
N SER A 322 2.14 -6.50 8.54
CA SER A 322 3.01 -6.68 7.37
C SER A 322 4.10 -5.60 7.27
N GLN A 323 5.12 -5.85 6.45
CA GLN A 323 6.27 -4.98 6.28
C GLN A 323 6.53 -4.66 4.81
N PHE A 324 6.71 -3.38 4.49
CA PHE A 324 7.05 -2.89 3.16
C PHE A 324 8.31 -2.04 3.29
N HIS A 325 9.43 -2.52 2.74
CA HIS A 325 10.66 -1.74 2.76
C HIS A 325 11.48 -1.76 1.47
N HIS A 326 12.13 -0.62 1.19
CA HIS A 326 12.95 -0.40 -0.01
C HIS A 326 12.21 -0.59 -1.34
N ASN A 327 10.87 -0.53 -1.35
CA ASN A 327 10.09 -0.63 -2.58
C ASN A 327 10.00 0.73 -3.29
N SER A 328 9.90 0.72 -4.62
CA SER A 328 9.93 1.92 -5.45
C SER A 328 8.83 1.98 -6.51
N ALA A 329 8.29 3.18 -6.76
CA ALA A 329 7.32 3.43 -7.82
C ALA A 329 7.60 4.75 -8.52
N ASN A 330 7.53 4.81 -9.86
CA ASN A 330 7.81 6.06 -10.57
C ASN A 330 6.71 7.13 -10.38
N ALA A 331 5.45 6.72 -10.20
CA ALA A 331 4.33 7.63 -9.98
C ALA A 331 3.92 7.73 -8.50
N TYR A 332 3.29 6.70 -7.95
CA TYR A 332 2.72 6.80 -6.60
C TYR A 332 2.67 5.49 -5.80
N GLY A 333 2.90 5.61 -4.49
CA GLY A 333 2.88 4.51 -3.53
C GLY A 333 4.11 3.63 -3.66
N GLY A 334 5.24 4.02 -3.08
CA GLY A 334 6.46 3.21 -3.14
C GLY A 334 6.26 1.85 -2.45
N GLY A 335 5.73 1.87 -1.23
CA GLY A 335 5.25 0.66 -0.55
C GLY A 335 3.89 0.19 -1.08
N LEU A 336 2.83 0.97 -0.79
CA LEU A 336 1.45 0.68 -1.19
C LEU A 336 0.84 1.84 -2.00
N GLY A 337 0.36 1.53 -3.20
CA GLY A 337 -0.53 2.42 -3.94
C GLY A 337 -1.98 1.93 -3.90
N ASN A 338 -2.90 2.69 -3.30
CA ASN A 338 -4.34 2.44 -3.39
C ASN A 338 -4.97 3.41 -4.40
N TYR A 339 -5.46 2.88 -5.53
CA TYR A 339 -5.95 3.65 -6.67
C TYR A 339 -7.35 3.17 -7.08
N ARG A 340 -8.36 4.05 -7.00
CA ARG A 340 -9.76 3.70 -7.29
C ARG A 340 -10.28 2.46 -6.53
N GLY A 341 -9.66 2.15 -5.38
CA GLY A 341 -9.90 0.96 -4.57
C GLY A 341 -10.26 1.25 -3.12
N ALA A 342 -10.45 0.18 -2.36
CA ALA A 342 -10.68 0.22 -0.92
C ALA A 342 -9.58 -0.56 -0.19
N ALA A 343 -8.98 0.04 0.84
CA ALA A 343 -7.95 -0.60 1.66
C ALA A 343 -8.20 -0.35 3.15
N ASP A 344 -8.17 -1.42 3.95
CA ASP A 344 -8.03 -1.36 5.41
C ASP A 344 -6.64 -1.90 5.79
N VAL A 345 -5.81 -1.03 6.35
CA VAL A 345 -4.41 -1.29 6.70
C VAL A 345 -4.26 -1.16 8.21
N ASP A 346 -3.62 -2.14 8.83
CA ASP A 346 -3.56 -2.27 10.29
C ASP A 346 -2.21 -2.87 10.71
N THR A 347 -1.63 -2.38 11.81
CA THR A 347 -0.41 -2.93 12.45
C THR A 347 0.70 -3.23 11.42
N THR A 348 0.96 -2.29 10.51
CA THR A 348 1.85 -2.47 9.35
C THR A 348 3.02 -1.49 9.42
N THR A 349 4.13 -1.78 8.75
CA THR A 349 5.29 -0.86 8.64
C THR A 349 5.66 -0.57 7.20
N PHE A 350 5.71 0.71 6.84
CA PHE A 350 6.24 1.23 5.57
C PHE A 350 7.55 1.97 5.84
N ALA A 351 8.69 1.34 5.55
CA ALA A 351 10.02 1.88 5.83
C ALA A 351 10.88 2.08 4.57
N GLN A 352 11.51 3.25 4.40
CA GLN A 352 12.53 3.47 3.35
C GLN A 352 12.04 3.19 1.91
N ASN A 353 10.75 3.35 1.63
CA ASN A 353 10.17 3.24 0.29
C ASN A 353 10.26 4.58 -0.46
N SER A 354 10.20 4.55 -1.79
CA SER A 354 10.38 5.73 -2.64
C SER A 354 9.33 5.86 -3.74
N ALA A 355 8.77 7.06 -3.95
CA ALA A 355 7.90 7.34 -5.10
C ALA A 355 7.92 8.81 -5.55
N ALA A 356 7.33 9.17 -6.69
CA ALA A 356 7.06 10.59 -6.93
C ALA A 356 6.01 11.14 -5.94
N GLN A 357 4.97 10.36 -5.62
CA GLN A 357 3.95 10.74 -4.62
C GLN A 357 3.68 9.62 -3.61
N GLY A 358 3.82 9.89 -2.31
CA GLY A 358 3.55 8.90 -1.25
C GLY A 358 4.62 7.81 -1.22
N GLY A 359 5.77 8.10 -0.62
CA GLY A 359 6.90 7.17 -0.57
C GLY A 359 6.52 5.86 0.10
N GLY A 360 5.92 5.93 1.29
CA GLY A 360 5.35 4.77 1.97
C GLY A 360 3.99 4.35 1.38
N LEU A 361 3.02 5.27 1.40
CA LEU A 361 1.63 5.00 1.02
C LEU A 361 1.04 6.11 0.15
N ALA A 362 0.28 5.74 -0.89
CA ALA A 362 -0.52 6.65 -1.70
C ALA A 362 -2.00 6.23 -1.73
N SER A 363 -2.91 7.21 -1.64
CA SER A 363 -4.38 7.03 -1.77
C SER A 363 -4.94 8.02 -2.79
N PHE A 364 -5.43 7.52 -3.93
CA PHE A 364 -5.80 8.33 -5.10
C PHE A 364 -7.18 7.93 -5.63
N SER A 365 -8.14 8.85 -5.58
CA SER A 365 -9.57 8.63 -5.87
C SER A 365 -10.12 7.37 -5.18
N ALA A 366 -9.68 7.14 -3.94
CA ALA A 366 -9.81 5.89 -3.21
C ALA A 366 -10.35 6.10 -1.79
N ARG A 367 -10.62 4.99 -1.10
CA ARG A 367 -10.96 4.98 0.34
C ARG A 367 -9.92 4.15 1.07
N THR A 368 -9.19 4.78 1.99
CA THR A 368 -8.15 4.13 2.79
C THR A 368 -8.41 4.33 4.27
N LYS A 369 -8.31 3.26 5.05
CA LYS A 369 -8.24 3.31 6.51
C LYS A 369 -6.89 2.74 6.92
N VAL A 370 -6.18 3.45 7.79
CA VAL A 370 -4.87 3.04 8.30
C VAL A 370 -4.86 3.19 9.82
N LEU A 371 -4.63 2.08 10.51
CA LEU A 371 -4.58 1.98 11.96
C LEU A 371 -3.20 1.50 12.42
N ASP A 372 -2.73 2.02 13.55
CA ASP A 372 -1.65 1.45 14.36
C ASP A 372 -0.37 1.12 13.55
N THR A 373 -0.07 1.96 12.56
CA THR A 373 0.87 1.70 11.48
C THR A 373 2.03 2.70 11.50
N THR A 374 3.23 2.23 11.20
CA THR A 374 4.45 3.05 11.14
C THR A 374 4.79 3.38 9.69
N VAL A 375 5.09 4.65 9.42
CA VAL A 375 5.53 5.16 8.11
C VAL A 375 6.82 5.95 8.34
N VAL A 376 7.98 5.33 8.11
CA VAL A 376 9.29 5.84 8.55
C VAL A 376 10.34 5.93 7.44
N GLY A 377 11.08 7.03 7.36
CA GLY A 377 12.25 7.15 6.47
C GLY A 377 11.94 7.04 4.98
N ASN A 378 10.67 7.19 4.56
CA ASN A 378 10.28 7.11 3.16
C ASN A 378 10.59 8.44 2.45
N THR A 379 10.84 8.36 1.13
CA THR A 379 11.19 9.52 0.31
C THR A 379 10.19 9.73 -0.81
N ALA A 380 9.81 10.97 -1.09
CA ALA A 380 9.03 11.29 -2.28
C ALA A 380 9.31 12.67 -2.89
N GLN A 381 8.68 13.01 -4.01
CA GLN A 381 8.57 14.42 -4.40
C GLN A 381 7.45 15.11 -3.61
N ILE A 382 6.32 14.43 -3.44
CA ILE A 382 5.12 14.94 -2.75
C ILE A 382 4.63 13.90 -1.73
N GLY A 383 4.52 14.27 -0.45
CA GLY A 383 4.11 13.35 0.62
C GLY A 383 5.18 12.28 0.85
N GLY A 384 6.27 12.63 1.54
CA GLY A 384 7.41 11.73 1.74
C GLY A 384 6.99 10.40 2.36
N GLY A 385 6.17 10.45 3.42
CA GLY A 385 5.48 9.30 3.98
C GLY A 385 4.22 8.93 3.22
N ILE A 386 3.23 9.84 3.23
CA ILE A 386 1.87 9.60 2.74
C ILE A 386 1.43 10.66 1.73
N ALA A 387 0.86 10.23 0.59
CA ALA A 387 0.14 11.11 -0.34
C ALA A 387 -1.35 10.74 -0.44
N ASN A 388 -2.23 11.73 -0.38
CA ASN A 388 -3.68 11.60 -0.52
C ASN A 388 -4.17 12.59 -1.58
N SER A 389 -4.90 12.11 -2.59
CA SER A 389 -5.42 12.97 -3.66
C SER A 389 -6.83 12.56 -4.07
N ASP A 390 -7.78 13.50 -3.99
CA ASP A 390 -9.18 13.28 -4.35
C ASP A 390 -9.82 12.09 -3.59
N ALA A 391 -9.32 11.85 -2.38
CA ALA A 391 -9.51 10.61 -1.63
C ALA A 391 -9.77 10.88 -0.15
N VAL A 392 -10.38 9.88 0.50
CA VAL A 392 -10.60 9.86 1.95
C VAL A 392 -9.60 8.89 2.57
N ILE A 393 -8.73 9.40 3.42
CA ILE A 393 -7.81 8.59 4.23
C ILE A 393 -8.04 8.84 5.71
N VAL A 394 -8.38 7.80 6.46
CA VAL A 394 -8.55 7.85 7.91
C VAL A 394 -7.30 7.27 8.57
N LEU A 395 -6.66 8.08 9.41
CA LEU A 395 -5.42 7.74 10.11
C LEU A 395 -5.68 7.69 11.62
N ARG A 396 -5.28 6.59 12.29
CA ARG A 396 -5.28 6.50 13.76
C ARG A 396 -4.09 5.70 14.28
N GLY A 397 -3.55 6.06 15.45
CA GLY A 397 -2.43 5.32 16.05
C GLY A 397 -1.15 5.38 15.22
N MET A 398 -1.03 6.38 14.33
CA MET A 398 0.02 6.41 13.32
C MET A 398 1.33 6.93 13.89
N THR A 399 2.44 6.32 13.48
CA THR A 399 3.79 6.86 13.69
C THR A 399 4.39 7.25 12.33
N ILE A 400 4.25 8.52 11.94
CA ILE A 400 4.71 9.05 10.64
C ILE A 400 5.96 9.89 10.89
N ARG A 401 7.12 9.29 10.63
CA ARG A 401 8.39 9.81 11.11
C ARG A 401 9.52 9.87 10.09
N ASP A 402 10.33 10.92 10.21
CA ASP A 402 11.64 11.01 9.56
C ASP A 402 11.56 10.81 8.01
N ASN A 403 10.38 11.08 7.42
CA ASN A 403 10.14 10.99 5.98
C ASN A 403 10.56 12.29 5.29
N THR A 404 11.04 12.17 4.05
CA THR A 404 11.58 13.30 3.28
C THR A 404 10.79 13.55 2.00
N SER A 405 10.48 14.81 1.68
CA SER A 405 9.98 15.17 0.35
C SER A 405 10.70 16.34 -0.31
N THR A 406 10.76 16.37 -1.63
CA THR A 406 11.48 17.44 -2.35
C THR A 406 10.61 18.66 -2.68
N LEU A 407 9.28 18.56 -2.68
CA LEU A 407 8.38 19.65 -3.08
C LEU A 407 7.31 20.03 -2.04
N LYS A 408 6.59 19.04 -1.48
CA LYS A 408 5.39 19.29 -0.65
C LYS A 408 5.15 18.15 0.33
N GLY A 409 4.88 18.43 1.60
CA GLY A 409 4.48 17.42 2.59
C GLY A 409 5.62 16.47 2.91
N GLY A 410 6.43 16.74 3.93
CA GLY A 410 7.49 15.81 4.36
C GLY A 410 6.88 14.52 4.90
N GLY A 411 5.98 14.63 5.88
CA GLY A 411 5.20 13.52 6.41
C GLY A 411 4.03 13.16 5.50
N ILE A 412 3.06 14.08 5.39
CA ILE A 412 1.80 13.88 4.68
C ILE A 412 1.57 15.00 3.65
N SER A 413 1.08 14.66 2.47
CA SER A 413 0.49 15.61 1.51
C SER A 413 -0.95 15.21 1.18
N THR A 414 -1.92 16.11 1.35
CA THR A 414 -3.31 15.91 0.91
C THR A 414 -3.77 16.99 -0.07
N VAL A 415 -4.41 16.59 -1.17
CA VAL A 415 -4.94 17.47 -2.22
C VAL A 415 -6.39 17.09 -2.51
N LYS A 416 -7.33 18.05 -2.41
CA LYS A 416 -8.79 17.82 -2.56
C LYS A 416 -9.34 16.69 -1.68
N GLY A 417 -8.68 16.39 -0.56
CA GLY A 417 -8.93 15.18 0.25
C GLY A 417 -9.54 15.45 1.62
N LEU A 418 -9.97 14.37 2.26
CA LEU A 418 -10.39 14.36 3.66
C LEU A 418 -9.39 13.53 4.47
N LEU A 419 -8.81 14.15 5.50
CA LEU A 419 -7.72 13.61 6.32
C LEU A 419 -8.02 13.81 7.83
N PRO A 420 -8.86 12.96 8.43
CA PRO A 420 -8.90 12.78 9.89
C PRO A 420 -7.68 11.98 10.37
N ILE A 421 -7.02 12.52 11.39
CA ILE A 421 -5.86 12.00 12.10
C ILE A 421 -6.22 11.98 13.58
N ASP A 422 -6.30 10.78 14.17
CA ASP A 422 -6.59 10.53 15.58
C ASP A 422 -5.37 9.91 16.28
N ASP A 423 -5.06 10.30 17.51
CA ASP A 423 -4.14 9.60 18.41
C ASP A 423 -2.78 9.23 17.77
N SER A 424 -2.18 10.16 17.01
CA SER A 424 -1.05 9.92 16.10
C SER A 424 0.12 10.86 16.31
N VAL A 425 1.31 10.45 15.85
CA VAL A 425 2.55 11.24 15.89
C VAL A 425 3.06 11.48 14.46
N ILE A 426 3.24 12.76 14.10
CA ILE A 426 3.81 13.20 12.83
C ILE A 426 5.05 14.04 13.16
N ALA A 427 6.24 13.44 13.09
CA ALA A 427 7.44 14.05 13.66
C ALA A 427 8.77 13.75 12.96
N GLY A 428 9.70 14.70 12.95
CA GLY A 428 11.01 14.55 12.28
C GLY A 428 10.96 14.60 10.74
N ASN A 429 9.77 14.84 10.15
CA ASN A 429 9.62 14.81 8.71
C ASN A 429 10.16 16.10 8.08
N THR A 430 10.85 15.99 6.96
CA THR A 430 11.50 17.11 6.26
C THR A 430 10.92 17.31 4.87
N THR A 431 10.73 18.55 4.45
CA THR A 431 10.47 18.89 3.05
C THR A 431 11.41 19.97 2.54
N HIS A 432 11.84 19.87 1.28
CA HIS A 432 12.56 20.94 0.57
C HIS A 432 11.62 21.95 -0.12
N GLY A 433 10.33 21.93 0.25
CA GLY A 433 9.35 22.94 -0.13
C GLY A 433 8.42 23.28 1.04
N VAL A 434 7.13 22.97 0.94
CA VAL A 434 6.10 23.46 1.89
C VAL A 434 5.36 22.35 2.63
N GLY A 435 5.08 22.55 3.92
CA GLY A 435 4.45 21.54 4.78
C GLY A 435 5.44 20.46 5.24
N GLY A 436 6.23 20.71 6.28
CA GLY A 436 7.19 19.71 6.79
C GLY A 436 6.46 18.46 7.33
N GLY A 437 5.54 18.65 8.27
CA GLY A 437 4.66 17.60 8.78
C GLY A 437 3.53 17.31 7.80
N ILE A 438 2.67 18.30 7.56
CA ILE A 438 1.46 18.17 6.73
C ILE A 438 1.38 19.30 5.69
N TYR A 439 1.23 18.92 4.42
CA TYR A 439 0.76 19.80 3.34
C TYR A 439 -0.71 19.50 3.02
N ALA A 440 -1.54 20.54 2.93
CA ALA A 440 -2.96 20.43 2.63
C ALA A 440 -3.41 21.50 1.60
N GLU A 441 -3.81 21.05 0.41
CA GLU A 441 -4.43 21.90 -0.61
C GLU A 441 -5.89 21.48 -0.83
N LYS A 442 -6.84 22.43 -0.75
CA LYS A 442 -8.28 22.20 -0.99
C LYS A 442 -8.85 21.03 -0.17
N SER A 443 -8.23 20.74 0.97
CA SER A 443 -8.47 19.55 1.78
C SER A 443 -9.01 19.92 3.15
N ASN A 444 -9.72 18.98 3.77
CA ASN A 444 -10.19 19.07 5.15
C ASN A 444 -9.32 18.19 6.03
N VAL A 445 -8.48 18.81 6.86
CA VAL A 445 -7.62 18.14 7.84
C VAL A 445 -8.25 18.29 9.23
N LEU A 446 -8.40 17.18 9.93
CA LEU A 446 -8.87 17.10 11.31
C LEU A 446 -7.80 16.36 12.11
N VAL A 447 -7.23 17.01 13.11
CA VAL A 447 -6.18 16.45 13.98
C VAL A 447 -6.73 16.40 15.39
N ARG A 448 -6.73 15.22 16.02
CA ARG A 448 -7.28 14.98 17.36
C ARG A 448 -6.33 14.13 18.19
N GLY A 449 -6.08 14.49 19.44
CA GLY A 449 -5.21 13.72 20.35
C GLY A 449 -3.79 13.48 19.81
N SER A 450 -3.31 14.32 18.89
CA SER A 450 -2.16 14.01 18.03
C SER A 450 -1.07 15.09 18.09
N ASP A 451 0.18 14.67 17.87
CA ASP A 451 1.37 15.52 17.96
C ASP A 451 2.02 15.71 16.57
N VAL A 452 2.02 16.95 16.06
CA VAL A 452 2.78 17.37 14.86
C VAL A 452 4.03 18.11 15.33
N ALA A 453 5.16 17.41 15.46
CA ALA A 453 6.31 17.92 16.22
C ALA A 453 7.68 17.72 15.56
N GLY A 454 8.54 18.73 15.56
CA GLY A 454 9.91 18.57 15.04
C GLY A 454 9.98 18.33 13.53
N ASN A 455 9.06 18.89 12.74
CA ASN A 455 9.06 18.77 11.28
C ASN A 455 9.61 20.04 10.61
N GLU A 456 10.31 19.87 9.49
CA GLU A 456 11.11 20.92 8.85
C GLU A 456 10.64 21.25 7.43
N ALA A 457 10.51 22.55 7.12
CA ALA A 457 10.28 23.07 5.78
C ALA A 457 11.47 23.93 5.33
N VAL A 458 12.41 23.30 4.60
CA VAL A 458 13.70 23.86 4.21
C VAL A 458 13.62 24.46 2.80
N GLY A 459 14.18 25.66 2.59
CA GLY A 459 14.28 26.30 1.27
C GLY A 459 13.84 27.77 1.26
N SER A 460 14.28 28.54 0.27
CA SER A 460 14.17 30.03 0.28
C SER A 460 12.75 30.60 0.32
N ALA A 461 11.71 29.80 0.06
CA ALA A 461 10.29 30.18 0.15
C ALA A 461 9.47 29.25 1.05
N SER A 462 10.14 28.35 1.79
CA SER A 462 9.54 27.23 2.51
C SER A 462 8.86 27.65 3.80
N LYS A 463 7.61 27.20 4.01
CA LYS A 463 6.69 27.64 5.08
C LYS A 463 5.91 26.47 5.64
N GLY A 464 5.42 26.63 6.87
CA GLY A 464 4.59 25.64 7.54
C GLY A 464 5.37 24.36 7.81
N GLY A 465 6.42 24.44 8.61
CA GLY A 465 7.16 23.29 9.12
C GLY A 465 6.22 22.25 9.71
N GLY A 466 5.28 22.67 10.56
CA GLY A 466 4.24 21.79 11.09
C GLY A 466 3.15 21.51 10.05
N ILE A 467 2.36 22.53 9.73
CA ILE A 467 1.20 22.42 8.83
C ILE A 467 1.22 23.57 7.82
N TYR A 468 1.10 23.24 6.54
CA TYR A 468 0.83 24.18 5.45
C TYR A 468 -0.55 23.89 4.87
N ALA A 469 -1.47 24.87 4.92
CA ALA A 469 -2.83 24.73 4.43
C ALA A 469 -3.22 25.83 3.44
N THR A 470 -3.86 25.45 2.33
CA THR A 470 -4.42 26.40 1.36
C THR A 470 -5.80 25.99 0.85
N ALA A 471 -6.71 26.96 0.76
CA ALA A 471 -8.06 26.81 0.19
C ALA A 471 -8.94 25.67 0.78
N GLY A 472 -8.74 25.31 2.06
CA GLY A 472 -9.43 24.20 2.72
C GLY A 472 -9.75 24.47 4.19
N GLN A 473 -9.74 23.44 5.04
CA GLN A 473 -9.91 23.56 6.49
C GLN A 473 -8.86 22.77 7.27
N VAL A 474 -8.36 23.34 8.35
CA VAL A 474 -7.59 22.65 9.40
C VAL A 474 -8.35 22.78 10.71
N SER A 475 -8.59 21.68 11.41
CA SER A 475 -9.18 21.68 12.75
C SER A 475 -8.31 20.88 13.71
N LEU A 476 -7.87 21.51 14.81
CA LEU A 476 -7.10 20.89 15.88
C LEU A 476 -8.00 20.75 17.12
N TYR A 477 -7.99 19.57 17.74
CA TYR A 477 -8.61 19.32 19.04
C TYR A 477 -7.68 18.53 19.96
N THR A 478 -7.48 18.97 21.20
CA THR A 478 -6.58 18.35 22.20
C THR A 478 -5.25 17.87 21.57
N SER A 479 -4.63 18.69 20.71
CA SER A 479 -3.50 18.31 19.84
C SER A 479 -2.33 19.29 19.93
N LYS A 480 -1.13 18.87 19.55
CA LYS A 480 0.08 19.71 19.63
C LYS A 480 0.67 20.00 18.25
N VAL A 481 1.09 21.25 18.02
CA VAL A 481 1.93 21.64 16.88
C VAL A 481 3.17 22.36 17.43
N VAL A 482 4.24 21.62 17.67
CA VAL A 482 5.38 22.09 18.49
C VAL A 482 6.75 21.86 17.87
N ARG A 483 7.71 22.78 18.09
CA ARG A 483 9.10 22.63 17.65
C ARG A 483 9.27 22.36 16.15
N ASN A 484 8.37 22.86 15.30
CA ASN A 484 8.50 22.72 13.85
C ASN A 484 9.23 23.92 13.24
N GLY A 485 10.20 23.68 12.36
CA GLY A 485 10.99 24.71 11.70
C GLY A 485 10.58 24.98 10.25
N ALA A 486 10.72 26.23 9.83
CA ALA A 486 10.62 26.63 8.43
C ALA A 486 11.65 27.72 8.10
N SER A 487 12.13 27.74 6.87
CA SER A 487 13.03 28.80 6.40
C SER A 487 12.35 30.17 6.28
N VAL A 488 11.03 30.21 6.11
CA VAL A 488 10.22 31.43 6.04
C VAL A 488 9.02 31.30 6.97
N GLN A 489 8.67 32.39 7.65
CA GLN A 489 7.54 32.42 8.58
C GLN A 489 6.19 32.08 7.91
N PRO A 490 5.28 31.37 8.61
CA PRO A 490 5.46 30.73 9.93
C PRO A 490 6.06 29.32 9.86
N GLY A 491 6.65 28.87 10.97
CA GLY A 491 7.11 27.51 11.22
C GLY A 491 6.00 26.55 11.65
N GLY A 492 5.08 27.01 12.50
CA GLY A 492 4.00 26.17 13.03
C GLY A 492 2.92 25.89 11.98
N ILE A 493 1.97 26.81 11.83
CA ILE A 493 0.82 26.67 10.93
C ILE A 493 0.77 27.84 9.94
N PHE A 494 0.98 27.53 8.65
CA PHE A 494 0.65 28.43 7.55
C PHE A 494 -0.75 28.11 7.02
N ALA A 495 -1.60 29.13 6.86
CA ALA A 495 -2.96 29.02 6.36
C ALA A 495 -3.30 30.18 5.43
N GLN A 496 -3.53 29.89 4.14
CA GLN A 496 -3.90 30.88 3.13
C GLN A 496 -5.22 30.54 2.45
N HIS A 497 -6.23 31.40 2.55
CA HIS A 497 -7.60 31.11 2.12
C HIS A 497 -8.21 29.83 2.74
N ALA A 498 -7.60 29.31 3.80
CA ALA A 498 -8.05 28.14 4.55
C ALA A 498 -8.65 28.57 5.89
N ARG A 499 -9.67 27.85 6.36
CA ARG A 499 -10.23 28.05 7.70
C ARG A 499 -9.41 27.26 8.70
N VAL A 500 -8.94 27.90 9.77
CA VAL A 500 -8.29 27.20 10.89
C VAL A 500 -9.19 27.28 12.11
N ARG A 501 -9.45 26.14 12.75
CA ARG A 501 -10.13 26.03 14.04
C ARG A 501 -9.20 25.32 15.01
N ILE A 502 -9.02 25.90 16.18
CA ILE A 502 -8.21 25.36 17.27
C ILE A 502 -9.10 25.47 18.51
N ASP A 503 -9.18 24.42 19.32
CA ASP A 503 -9.89 24.45 20.59
C ASP A 503 -9.06 25.14 21.70
N ASP A 504 -9.56 25.13 22.93
CA ASP A 504 -8.89 25.75 24.07
C ASP A 504 -7.81 24.82 24.71
N GLU A 505 -7.72 23.55 24.28
CA GLU A 505 -6.82 22.52 24.80
C GLU A 505 -5.59 22.26 23.91
N SER A 506 -5.66 22.58 22.61
CA SER A 506 -4.54 22.40 21.69
C SER A 506 -3.43 23.43 21.90
N VAL A 507 -2.19 22.99 21.78
CA VAL A 507 -0.98 23.77 22.10
C VAL A 507 -0.13 23.99 20.84
N ILE A 508 0.24 25.25 20.57
CA ILE A 508 1.03 25.62 19.39
C ILE A 508 2.17 26.55 19.83
N VAL A 509 3.31 25.95 20.18
CA VAL A 509 4.46 26.64 20.79
C VAL A 509 5.80 26.19 20.19
N GLU A 510 6.86 26.96 20.44
CA GLU A 510 8.24 26.61 20.08
C GLU A 510 8.51 26.41 18.56
N ASN A 511 7.64 26.89 17.67
CA ASN A 511 7.85 26.74 16.22
C ASN A 511 8.64 27.92 15.64
N GLU A 512 9.63 27.63 14.80
CA GLU A 512 10.55 28.62 14.22
C GLU A 512 10.27 28.86 12.72
N PRO A 513 10.22 30.12 12.23
CA PRO A 513 10.57 31.34 12.94
C PRO A 513 9.44 31.85 13.85
N THR A 514 8.19 31.41 13.63
CA THR A 514 7.03 31.74 14.46
C THR A 514 5.95 30.64 14.41
N ASN A 515 5.06 30.60 15.40
CA ASN A 515 3.90 29.70 15.42
C ASN A 515 2.93 29.94 14.24
N CYS A 516 2.38 31.15 14.12
CA CYS A 516 1.41 31.52 13.07
C CYS A 516 1.56 32.95 12.51
N ALA A 517 2.61 33.70 12.87
CA ALA A 517 2.79 35.04 12.32
C ALA A 517 3.31 35.00 10.88
N GLY A 518 2.86 35.95 10.05
CA GLY A 518 3.10 35.95 8.60
C GLY A 518 1.99 35.33 7.75
N ASN A 519 0.92 34.83 8.36
CA ASN A 519 -0.33 34.53 7.67
C ASN A 519 -1.08 35.81 7.29
N ALA A 520 -1.71 35.84 6.11
CA ALA A 520 -2.46 37.01 5.63
C ALA A 520 -3.73 37.29 6.45
N ALA A 521 -4.33 36.24 7.02
CA ALA A 521 -5.33 36.34 8.08
C ALA A 521 -4.73 35.74 9.37
N PRO A 522 -4.81 36.42 10.53
CA PRO A 522 -4.34 35.86 11.78
C PRO A 522 -5.03 34.54 12.12
N VAL A 523 -4.26 33.54 12.54
CA VAL A 523 -4.80 32.29 13.09
C VAL A 523 -5.13 32.55 14.56
N ALA A 524 -6.41 32.48 14.92
CA ALA A 524 -6.85 32.60 16.31
C ALA A 524 -6.23 31.51 17.19
N THR A 525 -6.04 31.82 18.48
CA THR A 525 -5.52 30.94 19.54
C THR A 525 -4.15 30.24 19.31
N CYS A 526 -3.46 30.50 18.20
CA CYS A 526 -2.16 29.87 17.85
C CYS A 526 -0.92 30.35 18.67
N PHE A 527 -1.12 31.14 19.72
CA PHE A 527 -0.04 31.56 20.64
C PHE A 527 -0.36 31.14 22.08
N ARG A 528 -0.92 29.93 22.22
CA ARG A 528 -1.20 29.26 23.49
C ARG A 528 -0.37 27.98 23.58
#